data_AF-A0A2N1RLP0-F1
#
_entry.id   AF-A0A2N1RLP0-F1
#
_cell.length_a   1.000
_cell.length_b   1.000
_cell.length_c   1.000
_cell.angle_alpha   90.00
_cell.angle_beta   90.00
_cell.angle_gamma   90.00
#
_symmetry.space_group_name_H-M   'P 1'
#
loop_
_entity.id
_entity.type
_entity.pdbx_description
1 polymer ?
#
loop_
_entity_poly.entity_id
_entity_poly.type
_entity_poly.pdbx_seq_one_letter_code
_entity_poly.pdbx_strand_id
1 'polypeptide(L)'
;MGKLIFVTGGARSGKSRFAEDLFTGIDDVLYAAAAIPFDREMENRIRIHKERRNPLWKTVEGYNAFADSISEYTGSCSSLLFECVTIMVTNFML
;
A
#
# COMPACT_ATOMS: atom_id res chain seq x y z
N MET A 1 -3.08 -21.17 -6.39
CA MET A 1 -1.77 -20.47 -6.23
C MET A 1 -2.00 -19.02 -6.61
N GLY A 2 -1.65 -18.05 -5.75
CA GLY A 2 -1.76 -16.62 -6.09
C GLY A 2 -0.62 -16.12 -6.98
N LYS A 3 -0.78 -14.96 -7.61
CA LYS A 3 0.27 -14.27 -8.37
C LYS A 3 0.91 -13.19 -7.50
N LEU A 4 2.23 -13.22 -7.36
CA LEU A 4 2.99 -12.17 -6.68
C LEU A 4 3.68 -11.27 -7.72
N ILE A 5 3.51 -9.96 -7.60
CA ILE A 5 4.16 -8.96 -8.45
C ILE A 5 4.98 -8.04 -7.55
N PHE A 6 6.27 -7.93 -7.82
CA PHE A 6 7.14 -6.98 -7.12
C PHE A 6 7.44 -5.79 -8.03
N VAL A 7 6.99 -4.61 -7.61
CA VAL A 7 7.21 -3.36 -8.35
C VAL A 7 8.37 -2.60 -7.68
N THR A 8 9.40 -2.28 -8.44
CA THR A 8 10.58 -1.54 -7.98
C THR A 8 10.91 -0.37 -8.90
N GLY A 9 11.74 0.55 -8.41
CA GLY A 9 12.17 1.74 -9.15
C GLY A 9 12.67 2.85 -8.23
N GLY A 10 13.40 3.80 -8.81
CA GLY A 10 13.96 4.95 -8.08
C GLY A 10 12.91 5.85 -7.42
N ALA A 11 13.37 6.83 -6.64
CA ALA A 11 12.49 7.86 -6.08
C ALA A 11 11.74 8.60 -7.21
N ARG A 12 10.45 8.86 -7.01
CA ARG A 12 9.59 9.61 -7.97
C ARG A 12 9.51 9.03 -9.39
N SER A 13 9.83 7.74 -9.57
CA SER A 13 9.77 7.01 -10.85
C SER A 13 8.36 6.64 -11.33
N GLY A 14 7.31 6.97 -10.56
CA GLY A 14 5.92 6.58 -10.89
C GLY A 14 5.54 5.15 -10.48
N LYS A 15 6.41 4.38 -9.83
CA LYS A 15 6.16 2.99 -9.42
C LYS A 15 4.87 2.77 -8.63
N SER A 16 4.50 3.69 -7.73
CA SER A 16 3.27 3.58 -6.94
C SER A 16 2.03 3.70 -7.81
N ARG A 17 2.03 4.66 -8.75
CA ARG A 17 0.95 4.81 -9.73
C ARG A 17 0.85 3.57 -10.59
N PHE A 18 1.98 3.08 -11.11
CA PHE A 18 2.00 1.83 -11.88
C PHE A 18 1.44 0.65 -11.08
N ALA A 19 1.81 0.51 -9.80
CA ALA A 19 1.31 -0.57 -8.95
C ALA A 19 -0.20 -0.48 -8.68
N GLU A 20 -0.73 0.73 -8.49
CA GLU A 20 -2.17 0.98 -8.35
C GLU A 20 -2.92 0.70 -9.67
N ASP A 21 -2.35 1.11 -10.81
CA ASP A 21 -2.95 0.91 -12.15
C ASP A 21 -3.10 -0.58 -12.50
N LEU A 22 -2.30 -1.49 -11.92
CA LEU A 22 -2.46 -2.95 -12.07
C LEU A 22 -3.80 -3.47 -11.53
N PHE A 23 -4.48 -2.70 -10.68
CA PHE A 23 -5.77 -3.05 -10.08
C PHE A 23 -6.93 -2.22 -10.65
N THR A 24 -6.72 -1.57 -11.79
CA THR A 24 -7.79 -0.82 -12.49
C THR A 24 -8.99 -1.74 -12.75
N GLY A 25 -10.18 -1.31 -12.31
CA GLY A 25 -11.43 -2.08 -12.45
C GLY A 25 -11.63 -3.18 -11.41
N ILE A 26 -10.76 -3.27 -10.40
CA ILE A 26 -10.89 -4.19 -9.26
C ILE A 26 -11.28 -3.37 -8.02
N ASP A 27 -12.39 -3.74 -7.39
CA ASP A 27 -12.95 -3.00 -6.26
C ASP A 27 -12.56 -3.60 -4.89
N ASP A 28 -12.27 -4.91 -4.84
CA ASP A 28 -12.01 -5.66 -3.62
C ASP A 28 -10.50 -5.82 -3.35
N VAL A 29 -9.81 -4.69 -3.29
CA VAL A 29 -8.38 -4.60 -2.97
C VAL A 29 -8.18 -4.17 -1.53
N LEU A 30 -7.28 -4.87 -0.82
CA LEU A 30 -6.72 -4.39 0.44
C LEU A 30 -5.42 -3.62 0.16
N TYR A 31 -5.39 -2.34 0.51
CA TYR A 31 -4.19 -1.52 0.48
C TYR A 31 -3.51 -1.53 1.84
N ALA A 32 -2.30 -2.11 1.92
CA ALA A 32 -1.47 -2.12 3.11
C ALA A 32 -0.44 -0.98 3.05
N ALA A 33 -0.66 0.07 3.84
CA ALA A 33 0.15 1.28 3.86
C ALA A 33 1.15 1.26 5.02
N ALA A 34 2.43 1.13 4.68
CA ALA A 34 3.54 1.11 5.66
C ALA A 34 3.95 2.49 6.18
N ALA A 35 3.52 3.56 5.51
CA ALA A 35 4.00 4.91 5.79
C ALA A 35 3.34 5.53 7.01
N ILE A 36 4.18 6.00 7.96
CA ILE A 36 3.76 6.85 9.07
C ILE A 36 4.24 8.27 8.75
N PRO A 37 3.34 9.26 8.60
CA PRO A 37 3.73 10.63 8.35
C PRO A 37 4.51 11.19 9.55
N PHE A 38 5.72 11.69 9.28
CA PHE A 38 6.54 12.41 10.27
C PHE A 38 6.80 13.87 9.87
N ASP A 39 6.46 14.25 8.64
CA ASP A 39 6.55 15.61 8.13
C ASP A 39 5.38 15.93 7.17
N ARG A 40 5.22 17.23 6.87
CA ARG A 40 4.16 17.72 5.97
C ARG A 40 4.33 17.28 4.52
N GLU A 41 5.55 16.97 4.08
CA GLU A 41 5.77 16.46 2.71
C GLU A 41 5.16 15.06 2.59
N MET A 42 5.42 14.20 3.57
CA MET A 42 4.87 12.85 3.65
C MET A 42 3.36 12.85 3.83
N GLU A 43 2.81 13.71 4.69
CA GLU A 43 1.35 13.90 4.83
C GLU A 43 0.70 14.23 3.48
N ASN A 44 1.25 15.22 2.76
CA ASN A 44 0.73 15.61 1.45
C ASN A 44 0.83 14.48 0.43
N ARG A 45 1.93 13.72 0.45
CA ARG A 45 2.08 12.55 -0.42
C ARG A 45 1.03 11.50 -0.10
N ILE A 46 0.87 11.12 1.17
CA ILE A 46 -0.13 10.14 1.60
C ILE A 46 -1.53 10.60 1.17
N ARG A 47 -1.86 11.89 1.33
CA ARG A 47 -3.13 12.46 0.85
C ARG A 47 -3.32 12.24 -0.65
N ILE A 48 -2.33 12.57 -1.48
CA ILE A 48 -2.39 12.35 -2.93
C ILE A 48 -2.57 10.87 -3.27
N HIS A 49 -1.90 9.97 -2.54
CA HIS A 49 -2.10 8.53 -2.74
C HIS A 49 -3.53 8.10 -2.37
N LYS A 50 -4.07 8.56 -1.24
CA LYS A 50 -5.45 8.27 -0.83
C LYS A 50 -6.47 8.78 -1.83
N GLU A 51 -6.30 9.99 -2.35
CA GLU A 51 -7.18 10.60 -3.36
C GLU A 51 -7.16 9.88 -4.71
N ARG A 52 -6.05 9.22 -5.07
CA ARG A 52 -5.89 8.53 -6.36
C ARG A 52 -6.50 7.13 -6.37
N ARG A 53 -6.53 6.45 -5.22
CA ARG A 53 -7.00 5.06 -5.12
C ARG A 53 -8.52 4.98 -5.33
N ASN A 54 -8.98 3.80 -5.73
CA ASN A 54 -10.40 3.50 -5.77
C ASN A 54 -10.98 3.62 -4.34
N PRO A 55 -12.04 4.43 -4.12
CA PRO A 55 -12.62 4.62 -2.79
C PRO A 55 -13.27 3.36 -2.19
N LEU A 56 -13.50 2.32 -2.99
CA LEU A 56 -14.01 1.03 -2.53
C LEU A 56 -12.93 0.16 -1.88
N TRP A 57 -11.65 0.49 -2.09
CA TRP A 57 -10.54 -0.27 -1.50
C TRP A 57 -10.52 -0.11 0.01
N LYS A 58 -10.26 -1.23 0.68
CA LYS A 58 -10.01 -1.22 2.13
C LYS A 58 -8.55 -0.84 2.38
N THR A 59 -8.28 -0.18 3.50
CA THR A 59 -6.91 0.22 3.86
C THR A 59 -6.58 -0.27 5.26
N VAL A 60 -5.39 -0.86 5.39
CA VAL A 60 -4.73 -1.14 6.67
C VAL A 60 -3.48 -0.28 6.74
N GLU A 61 -3.35 0.49 7.82
CA GLU A 61 -2.19 1.36 8.08
C GLU A 61 -1.38 0.81 9.25
N GLY A 62 -0.06 0.86 9.15
CA GLY A 62 0.85 0.34 10.17
C GLY A 62 2.15 -0.14 9.52
N TYR A 63 3.16 -0.49 10.29
CA TYR A 63 4.41 -1.06 9.73
C TYR A 63 4.79 -2.40 10.37
N ASN A 64 4.14 -2.76 11.48
CA ASN A 64 4.32 -4.00 12.20
C ASN A 64 3.03 -4.82 12.18
N ALA A 65 3.11 -6.08 12.59
CA ALA A 65 1.96 -6.99 12.69
C ALA A 65 1.07 -7.10 11.42
N PHE A 66 1.61 -6.80 10.23
CA PHE A 66 0.85 -6.85 8.99
C PHE A 66 0.23 -8.22 8.72
N ALA A 67 0.87 -9.31 9.14
CA ALA A 67 0.31 -10.65 9.00
C ALA A 67 -1.05 -10.76 9.70
N ASP A 68 -1.13 -10.28 10.95
CA ASP A 68 -2.35 -10.30 11.74
C ASP A 68 -3.40 -9.35 11.14
N SER A 69 -3.01 -8.11 10.86
CA SER A 69 -3.94 -7.12 10.30
C SER A 69 -4.46 -7.48 8.90
N ILE A 70 -3.65 -8.14 8.07
CA ILE A 70 -4.09 -8.62 6.74
C ILE A 70 -5.02 -9.84 6.91
N SER A 71 -4.77 -10.69 7.92
CA SER A 71 -5.56 -11.91 8.14
C SER A 71 -7.04 -11.62 8.37
N GLU A 72 -7.37 -10.49 9.00
CA GLU A 72 -8.75 -10.03 9.23
C GLU A 72 -9.55 -9.81 7.93
N TYR A 73 -8.86 -9.59 6.81
CA TYR A 73 -9.47 -9.34 5.51
C TYR A 73 -9.47 -10.57 4.60
N THR A 74 -8.95 -11.71 5.07
CA THR A 74 -8.91 -12.96 4.33
C THR A 74 -10.32 -13.34 3.86
N GLY A 75 -10.48 -13.58 2.55
CA GLY A 75 -11.77 -13.91 1.95
C GLY A 75 -12.70 -12.72 1.66
N SER A 76 -12.36 -11.51 2.12
CA SER A 76 -13.12 -10.27 1.84
C SER A 76 -12.50 -9.39 0.74
N CYS A 77 -11.26 -9.66 0.37
CA CYS A 77 -10.52 -8.98 -0.70
C CYS A 77 -9.89 -10.05 -1.60
N SER A 78 -10.02 -9.91 -2.92
CA SER A 78 -9.35 -10.79 -3.90
C SER A 78 -7.86 -10.48 -4.06
N SER A 79 -7.46 -9.28 -3.68
CA SER A 79 -6.17 -8.68 -4.01
C SER A 79 -5.57 -7.87 -2.86
N LEU A 80 -4.24 -7.82 -2.79
CA LEU A 80 -3.47 -7.04 -1.81
C LEU A 80 -2.43 -6.19 -2.54
N LEU A 81 -2.41 -4.89 -2.23
CA LEU A 81 -1.34 -3.97 -2.62
C LEU A 81 -0.61 -3.48 -1.38
N PHE A 82 0.67 -3.82 -1.28
CA PHE A 82 1.55 -3.39 -0.18
C PHE A 82 2.43 -2.21 -0.60
N GLU A 83 2.37 -1.08 0.12
CA GLU A 83 3.16 0.11 -0.19
C GLU A 83 3.72 0.81 1.08
N CYS A 84 5.04 0.98 1.27
CA CYS A 84 6.14 0.39 0.51
C CYS A 84 7.16 -0.28 1.42
N VAL A 85 7.84 -1.29 0.88
CA VAL A 85 8.81 -2.12 1.61
C VAL A 85 9.94 -1.28 2.21
N THR A 86 10.43 -0.27 1.48
CA THR A 86 11.53 0.58 1.98
C THR A 86 11.11 1.36 3.23
N ILE A 87 9.92 1.96 3.26
CA ILE A 87 9.44 2.70 4.43
C ILE A 87 9.15 1.75 5.60
N MET A 88 8.59 0.57 5.34
CA MET A 88 8.44 -0.45 6.38
C MET A 88 9.78 -0.79 7.03
N VAL A 89 10.81 -1.08 6.22
CA VAL A 89 12.15 -1.40 6.70
C VAL A 89 12.76 -0.21 7.46
N THR A 90 12.59 1.02 6.97
CA THR A 90 13.03 2.23 7.70
C THR A 90 12.36 2.34 9.07
N ASN A 91 11.05 2.12 9.16
CA ASN A 91 10.32 2.16 10.44
C ASN A 91 10.74 1.05 11.42
N PHE A 92 11.29 -0.07 10.94
CA PHE A 92 11.84 -1.11 11.81
C PHE A 92 13.27 -0.81 12.29
N MET A 93 14.02 0.02 11.56
CA MET A 93 15.41 0.35 11.89
C MET A 93 15.55 1.55 12.82
N LEU A 94 14.56 2.44 12.83
CA LEU A 94 14.50 3.64 13.65
C LEU A 94 13.64 3.40 14.89
#